data_AF-A0A5C5VFU5-F1
#
_entry.id   AF-A0A5C5VFU5-F1
#
_cell.length_a   1.000
_cell.length_b   1.000
_cell.length_c   1.000
_cell.angle_alpha   90.00
_cell.angle_beta   90.00
_cell.angle_gamma   90.00
#
_symmetry.space_group_name_H-M   'P 1'
#
loop_
_entity.id
_entity.type
_entity.pdbx_description
1 polymer ?
#
loop_
_entity_poly.entity_id
_entity_poly.type
_entity_poly.pdbx_seq_one_letter_code
_entity_poly.pdbx_strand_id
1 'polypeptide(L)'
;MKQRLALAFIVTATLSIAGSAPAGEIVFGVTDDQTLVSWDSTAPGALLSGSAIMGLQSNERVVGIDFRPATGQLYALGSFSRLYTLDTSTGMASEVGSGPFAPPISGSNFGFDFNPVIDRIRLDSDTNANYVLHPDTGGATVVTDLFYGPGDPNENEDPNVVHASYTNSFAGTTSTQLYGVDTGLDILVTQANSAGTLGTVGSIGTDVTATGGFDISGSTGVGYMAIEDAATSFSTFWTVDLTTGTGTGIGEIGSGIVITAMAVSPVPEPATSLLAVAAIGAVGAVRRTRRNA
;
A
#
# COMPACT_ATOMS: atom_id res chain seq x y z
N MET A 1 13.76 77.73 0.09
CA MET A 1 12.49 76.97 -0.01
C MET A 1 12.83 75.51 0.27
N LYS A 2 12.39 74.97 1.43
CA LYS A 2 12.86 73.69 2.00
C LYS A 2 12.23 72.50 1.25
N GLN A 3 13.04 71.67 0.58
CA GLN A 3 12.58 70.40 0.02
C GLN A 3 12.53 69.34 1.13
N ARG A 4 11.36 68.71 1.28
CA ARG A 4 11.09 67.66 2.29
C ARG A 4 11.53 66.32 1.74
N LEU A 5 12.39 65.62 2.48
CA LEU A 5 12.79 64.23 2.25
C LEU A 5 11.63 63.32 2.68
N ALA A 6 11.05 62.55 1.76
CA ALA A 6 10.07 61.51 2.08
C ALA A 6 10.82 60.18 2.26
N LEU A 7 10.82 59.65 3.47
CA LEU A 7 11.42 58.36 3.83
C LEU A 7 10.40 57.26 3.53
N ALA A 8 10.65 56.44 2.50
CA ALA A 8 9.83 55.27 2.19
C ALA A 8 10.22 54.11 3.11
N PHE A 9 9.32 53.74 4.03
CA PHE A 9 9.43 52.51 4.81
C PHE A 9 9.06 51.33 3.90
N ILE A 10 10.04 50.49 3.57
CA ILE A 10 9.80 49.19 2.93
C ILE A 10 9.49 48.21 4.06
N VAL A 11 8.22 47.80 4.15
CA VAL A 11 7.82 46.67 5.00
C VAL A 11 8.02 45.40 4.18
N THR A 12 9.09 44.66 4.48
CA THR A 12 9.26 43.28 3.99
C THR A 12 8.36 42.36 4.81
N ALA A 13 7.27 41.89 4.19
CA ALA A 13 6.49 40.78 4.73
C ALA A 13 7.25 39.47 4.45
N THR A 14 7.75 38.82 5.50
CA THR A 14 8.24 37.45 5.43
C THR A 14 7.04 36.52 5.35
N LEU A 15 6.83 35.90 4.19
CA LEU A 15 5.82 34.85 4.02
C LEU A 15 6.42 33.56 4.59
N SER A 16 5.99 33.17 5.79
CA SER A 16 6.30 31.86 6.36
C SER A 16 5.59 30.81 5.51
N ILE A 17 6.36 30.02 4.77
CA ILE A 17 5.85 28.80 4.13
C ILE A 17 5.63 27.82 5.28
N ALA A 18 4.40 27.71 5.78
CA ALA A 18 4.02 26.59 6.61
C ALA A 18 4.28 25.33 5.77
N GLY A 19 5.15 24.43 6.24
CA GLY A 19 5.30 23.13 5.61
C GLY A 19 3.91 22.49 5.55
N SER A 20 3.49 22.05 4.37
CA SER A 20 2.28 21.24 4.25
C SER A 20 2.45 20.05 5.18
N ALA A 21 1.57 19.89 6.17
CA ALA A 21 1.45 18.61 6.85
C ALA A 21 1.31 17.53 5.76
N PRO A 22 1.99 16.37 5.85
CA PRO A 22 1.78 15.30 4.90
C PRO A 22 0.27 15.03 4.80
N ALA A 23 -0.26 15.06 3.58
CA ALA A 23 -1.66 14.79 3.36
C ALA A 23 -1.95 13.36 3.81
N GLY A 24 -3.05 13.17 4.56
CA GLY A 24 -3.50 11.84 4.94
C GLY A 24 -3.77 10.99 3.70
N GLU A 25 -3.38 9.72 3.78
CA GLU A 25 -3.58 8.73 2.73
C GLU A 25 -4.72 7.81 3.15
N ILE A 26 -5.58 7.43 2.22
CA ILE A 26 -6.66 6.49 2.51
C ILE A 26 -6.07 5.09 2.50
N VAL A 27 -6.28 4.37 3.60
CA VAL A 27 -5.86 2.98 3.74
C VAL A 27 -7.12 2.12 3.84
N PHE A 28 -7.10 0.99 3.14
CA PHE A 28 -8.14 -0.04 3.21
C PHE A 28 -7.61 -1.23 4.00
N GLY A 29 -8.52 -1.88 4.73
CA GLY A 29 -8.21 -3.12 5.44
C GLY A 29 -9.38 -4.08 5.43
N VAL A 30 -9.08 -5.37 5.57
CA VAL A 30 -10.06 -6.43 5.78
C VAL A 30 -10.03 -6.81 7.25
N THR A 31 -11.19 -6.84 7.89
CA THR A 31 -11.32 -7.31 9.27
C THR A 31 -11.40 -8.84 9.35
N ASP A 32 -11.20 -9.40 10.53
CA ASP A 32 -11.37 -10.84 10.80
C ASP A 32 -12.80 -11.35 10.52
N ASP A 33 -13.81 -10.48 10.65
CA ASP A 33 -15.20 -10.74 10.30
C ASP A 33 -15.55 -10.53 8.81
N GLN A 34 -14.54 -10.37 7.93
CA GLN A 34 -14.68 -10.19 6.49
C GLN A 34 -15.41 -8.89 6.09
N THR A 35 -15.14 -7.79 6.79
CA THR A 35 -15.60 -6.44 6.44
C THR A 35 -14.45 -5.65 5.79
N LEU A 36 -14.71 -5.00 4.66
CA LEU A 36 -13.81 -4.03 4.05
C LEU A 36 -14.02 -2.67 4.73
N VAL A 37 -13.00 -2.20 5.43
CA VAL A 37 -12.98 -0.91 6.14
C VAL A 37 -11.93 0.02 5.53
N SER A 38 -12.04 1.31 5.83
CA SER A 38 -10.99 2.28 5.47
C SER A 38 -10.77 3.31 6.56
N TRP A 39 -9.59 3.91 6.58
CA TRP A 39 -9.23 5.00 7.51
C TRP A 39 -8.27 5.99 6.84
N ASP A 40 -8.10 7.15 7.46
CA ASP A 40 -7.06 8.11 7.11
C ASP A 40 -5.77 7.74 7.85
N SER A 41 -4.63 7.68 7.15
CA SER A 41 -3.34 7.28 7.73
C SER A 41 -2.87 8.16 8.89
N THR A 42 -3.43 9.36 9.04
CA THR A 42 -3.15 10.28 10.17
C THR A 42 -4.13 10.12 11.35
N ALA A 43 -5.22 9.38 11.18
CA ALA A 43 -6.27 9.20 12.18
C ALA A 43 -6.83 7.75 12.16
N PRO A 44 -6.00 6.71 12.40
CA PRO A 44 -6.40 5.31 12.26
C PRO A 44 -7.54 4.87 13.20
N GLY A 45 -7.73 5.57 14.32
CA GLY A 45 -8.80 5.25 15.27
C GLY A 45 -10.22 5.54 14.77
N ALA A 46 -10.37 6.30 13.68
CA ALA A 46 -11.66 6.67 13.10
C ALA A 46 -11.84 6.05 11.71
N LEU A 47 -12.66 5.01 11.62
CA LEU A 47 -13.00 4.40 10.33
C LEU A 47 -13.88 5.33 9.49
N LEU A 48 -13.61 5.34 8.19
CA LEU A 48 -14.33 6.12 7.18
C LEU A 48 -15.40 5.28 6.47
N SER A 49 -15.25 3.95 6.44
CA SER A 49 -16.19 3.01 5.82
C SER A 49 -16.22 1.66 6.53
N GLY A 50 -17.24 0.86 6.21
CA GLY A 50 -17.37 -0.53 6.63
C GLY A 50 -18.43 -1.25 5.79
N SER A 51 -17.99 -2.10 4.88
CA SER A 51 -18.85 -2.85 3.96
C SER A 51 -18.52 -4.33 4.03
N ALA A 52 -19.50 -5.18 4.35
CA ALA A 52 -19.30 -6.62 4.39
C ALA A 52 -18.86 -7.14 3.01
N ILE A 53 -17.84 -8.00 2.98
CA ILE A 53 -17.36 -8.61 1.74
C ILE A 53 -18.35 -9.69 1.30
N MET A 54 -18.87 -9.55 0.08
CA MET A 54 -19.86 -10.46 -0.51
C MET A 54 -19.42 -10.92 -1.90
N GLY A 55 -20.04 -11.96 -2.45
CA GLY A 55 -19.73 -12.43 -3.82
C GLY A 55 -18.57 -13.45 -3.91
N LEU A 56 -17.97 -13.81 -2.78
CA LEU A 56 -17.00 -14.92 -2.68
C LEU A 56 -17.69 -16.28 -2.86
N GLN A 57 -16.92 -17.33 -3.18
CA GLN A 57 -17.44 -18.69 -3.15
C GLN A 57 -17.80 -19.11 -1.72
N SER A 58 -18.65 -20.12 -1.60
CA SER A 58 -19.09 -20.62 -0.29
C SER A 58 -17.91 -21.10 0.56
N ASN A 59 -17.84 -20.62 1.81
CA ASN A 59 -16.76 -20.85 2.79
C ASN A 59 -15.38 -20.26 2.42
N GLU A 60 -15.32 -19.38 1.42
CA GLU A 60 -14.11 -18.67 1.07
C GLU A 60 -14.01 -17.34 1.81
N ARG A 61 -12.80 -16.96 2.18
CA ARG A 61 -12.49 -15.67 2.80
C ARG A 61 -11.37 -14.97 2.04
N VAL A 62 -11.28 -13.65 2.20
CA VAL A 62 -10.15 -12.85 1.70
C VAL A 62 -8.96 -13.04 2.64
N VAL A 63 -7.77 -13.21 2.09
CA VAL A 63 -6.51 -13.42 2.85
C VAL A 63 -5.36 -12.51 2.37
N GLY A 64 -5.65 -11.55 1.50
CA GLY A 64 -4.70 -10.56 1.01
C GLY A 64 -5.42 -9.58 0.10
N ILE A 65 -5.03 -8.31 0.10
CA ILE A 65 -5.57 -7.27 -0.79
C ILE A 65 -4.45 -6.36 -1.28
N ASP A 66 -4.57 -5.86 -2.51
CA ASP A 66 -3.71 -4.79 -3.01
C ASP A 66 -4.35 -4.08 -4.22
N PHE A 67 -4.02 -2.81 -4.44
CA PHE A 67 -4.45 -2.03 -5.58
C PHE A 67 -3.55 -2.25 -6.78
N ARG A 68 -4.14 -2.63 -7.93
CA ARG A 68 -3.42 -2.71 -9.21
C ARG A 68 -3.00 -1.31 -9.67
N PRO A 69 -1.70 -0.95 -9.69
CA PRO A 69 -1.27 0.42 -9.97
C PRO A 69 -1.66 0.90 -11.38
N ALA A 70 -1.77 -0.02 -12.34
CA ALA A 70 -2.16 0.29 -13.71
C ALA A 70 -3.64 0.71 -13.87
N THR A 71 -4.52 0.34 -12.94
CA THR A 71 -5.98 0.55 -13.10
C THR A 71 -6.67 1.13 -11.87
N GLY A 72 -6.03 1.12 -10.70
CA GLY A 72 -6.61 1.58 -9.43
C GLY A 72 -7.67 0.66 -8.84
N GLN A 73 -7.88 -0.53 -9.40
CA GLN A 73 -8.81 -1.52 -8.84
C GLN A 73 -8.18 -2.24 -7.65
N LEU A 74 -8.97 -2.43 -6.58
CA LEU A 74 -8.58 -3.27 -5.45
C LEU A 74 -8.77 -4.73 -5.84
N TYR A 75 -7.72 -5.52 -5.69
CA TYR A 75 -7.75 -6.97 -5.85
C TYR A 75 -7.70 -7.65 -4.49
N ALA A 76 -8.17 -8.89 -4.45
CA ALA A 76 -8.13 -9.74 -3.27
C ALA A 76 -7.75 -11.18 -3.61
N LEU A 77 -6.94 -11.79 -2.75
CA LEU A 77 -6.68 -13.22 -2.73
C LEU A 77 -7.74 -13.92 -1.89
N GLY A 78 -8.43 -14.90 -2.49
CA GLY A 78 -9.33 -15.80 -1.80
C GLY A 78 -8.61 -17.03 -1.24
N SER A 79 -9.07 -17.51 -0.08
CA SER A 79 -8.48 -18.66 0.63
C SER A 79 -8.56 -19.98 -0.15
N PHE A 80 -9.35 -20.05 -1.23
CA PHE A 80 -9.42 -21.23 -2.11
C PHE A 80 -8.70 -21.01 -3.44
N SER A 81 -7.59 -20.25 -3.41
CA SER A 81 -6.73 -19.98 -4.58
C SER A 81 -7.52 -19.31 -5.71
N ARG A 82 -8.35 -18.33 -5.39
CA ARG A 82 -9.04 -17.50 -6.39
C ARG A 82 -8.57 -16.06 -6.28
N LEU A 83 -8.62 -15.38 -7.41
CA LEU A 83 -8.36 -13.96 -7.48
C LEU A 83 -9.68 -13.22 -7.67
N TYR A 84 -9.86 -12.11 -6.97
CA TYR A 84 -11.03 -11.27 -7.04
C TYR A 84 -10.64 -9.82 -7.28
N THR A 85 -11.55 -9.04 -7.87
CA THR A 85 -11.59 -7.59 -7.64
C THR A 85 -12.63 -7.29 -6.56
N LEU A 86 -12.37 -6.27 -5.74
CA LEU A 86 -13.29 -5.77 -4.72
C LEU A 86 -13.73 -4.35 -5.07
N ASP A 87 -15.04 -4.09 -5.03
CA ASP A 87 -15.58 -2.74 -5.07
C ASP A 87 -15.39 -2.07 -3.69
N THR A 88 -14.60 -1.00 -3.64
CA THR A 88 -14.22 -0.32 -2.39
C THR A 88 -15.38 0.36 -1.67
N SER A 89 -16.49 0.61 -2.37
CA SER A 89 -17.67 1.26 -1.79
C SER A 89 -18.68 0.26 -1.23
N THR A 90 -18.84 -0.88 -1.90
CA THR A 90 -19.90 -1.87 -1.59
C THR A 90 -19.39 -3.16 -0.97
N GLY A 91 -18.08 -3.46 -1.06
CA GLY A 91 -17.51 -4.73 -0.62
C GLY A 91 -17.82 -5.91 -1.57
N MET A 92 -18.39 -5.65 -2.75
CA MET A 92 -18.74 -6.72 -3.69
C MET A 92 -17.48 -7.28 -4.38
N ALA A 93 -17.27 -8.59 -4.25
CA ALA A 93 -16.22 -9.32 -4.91
C ALA A 93 -16.67 -9.83 -6.29
N SER A 94 -15.82 -9.67 -7.29
CA SER A 94 -15.99 -10.23 -8.63
C SER A 94 -14.82 -11.13 -8.97
N GLU A 95 -15.08 -12.40 -9.29
CA GLU A 95 -14.03 -13.38 -9.58
C GLU A 95 -13.26 -13.00 -10.85
N VAL A 96 -11.94 -13.13 -10.80
CA VAL A 96 -11.03 -12.97 -11.92
C VAL A 96 -10.60 -14.34 -12.42
N GLY A 97 -10.70 -14.55 -13.73
CA GLY A 97 -10.49 -15.86 -14.35
C GLY A 97 -11.77 -16.70 -14.36
N SER A 98 -11.62 -18.02 -14.33
CA SER A 98 -12.75 -18.97 -14.48
C SER A 98 -12.83 -20.01 -13.37
N GLY A 99 -12.07 -19.85 -12.29
CA GLY A 99 -11.85 -20.91 -11.33
C GLY A 99 -10.75 -20.62 -10.31
N PRO A 100 -10.51 -21.56 -9.37
CA PRO A 100 -9.30 -21.53 -8.58
C PRO A 100 -8.10 -21.76 -9.49
N PHE A 101 -7.03 -21.01 -9.27
CA PHE A 101 -5.81 -21.14 -10.02
C PHE A 101 -5.00 -22.37 -9.58
N ALA A 102 -4.09 -22.78 -10.45
CA ALA A 102 -3.16 -23.88 -10.19
C ALA A 102 -1.72 -23.41 -10.48
N PRO A 103 -0.72 -23.82 -9.68
CA PRO A 103 -0.84 -24.60 -8.43
C PRO A 103 -1.60 -23.85 -7.32
N PRO A 104 -2.30 -24.56 -6.40
CA PRO A 104 -2.99 -23.90 -5.29
C PRO A 104 -1.99 -23.27 -4.32
N ILE A 105 -2.48 -22.28 -3.55
CA ILE A 105 -1.72 -21.69 -2.45
C ILE A 105 -1.48 -22.73 -1.35
N SER A 106 -0.31 -22.67 -0.72
CA SER A 106 0.03 -23.43 0.48
C SER A 106 0.34 -22.49 1.63
N GLY A 107 -0.03 -22.90 2.85
CA GLY A 107 0.14 -22.07 4.03
C GLY A 107 -1.15 -21.40 4.51
N SER A 108 -1.02 -20.50 5.47
CA SER A 108 -2.14 -19.80 6.12
C SER A 108 -2.05 -18.28 6.08
N ASN A 109 -0.84 -17.74 5.89
CA ASN A 109 -0.56 -16.31 5.92
C ASN A 109 0.23 -15.92 4.66
N PHE A 110 -0.07 -14.75 4.10
CA PHE A 110 0.32 -14.44 2.73
C PHE A 110 0.70 -12.98 2.53
N GLY A 111 1.87 -12.73 1.93
CA GLY A 111 2.18 -11.44 1.32
C GLY A 111 1.54 -11.38 -0.07
N PHE A 112 0.86 -10.28 -0.41
CA PHE A 112 0.14 -10.15 -1.68
C PHE A 112 0.25 -8.72 -2.19
N ASP A 113 0.95 -8.52 -3.32
CA ASP A 113 1.20 -7.16 -3.83
C ASP A 113 1.48 -7.12 -5.33
N PHE A 114 1.09 -6.03 -5.99
CA PHE A 114 1.31 -5.79 -7.41
C PHE A 114 2.70 -5.26 -7.67
N ASN A 115 3.45 -5.97 -8.51
CA ASN A 115 4.61 -5.41 -9.16
C ASN A 115 4.17 -4.37 -10.21
N PRO A 116 4.43 -3.07 -10.00
CA PRO A 116 3.93 -2.02 -10.89
C PRO A 116 4.67 -1.97 -12.24
N VAL A 117 5.84 -2.61 -12.35
CA VAL A 117 6.67 -2.59 -13.57
C VAL A 117 6.21 -3.66 -14.58
N ILE A 118 5.92 -4.87 -14.10
CA ILE A 118 5.53 -5.99 -14.96
C ILE A 118 4.03 -6.31 -14.93
N ASP A 119 3.26 -5.58 -14.12
CA ASP A 119 1.81 -5.74 -13.97
C ASP A 119 1.45 -7.20 -13.65
N ARG A 120 2.09 -7.72 -12.60
CA ARG A 120 1.86 -9.06 -12.04
C ARG A 120 1.75 -8.94 -10.55
N ILE A 121 1.05 -9.89 -9.95
CA ILE A 121 0.93 -9.99 -8.50
C ILE A 121 2.03 -10.94 -8.01
N ARG A 122 2.76 -10.52 -6.99
CA ARG A 122 3.59 -11.39 -6.17
C ARG A 122 2.74 -11.91 -5.02
N LEU A 123 2.86 -13.21 -4.77
CA LEU A 123 2.24 -13.86 -3.63
C LEU A 123 3.28 -14.71 -2.92
N ASP A 124 3.54 -14.41 -1.66
CA ASP A 124 4.46 -15.16 -0.79
C ASP A 124 3.65 -15.81 0.35
N SER A 125 4.15 -16.89 0.95
CA SER A 125 3.47 -17.54 2.08
C SER A 125 4.40 -17.93 3.23
N ASP A 126 3.80 -18.22 4.38
CA ASP A 126 4.42 -18.81 5.59
C ASP A 126 5.04 -20.20 5.36
N THR A 127 4.90 -20.78 4.16
CA THR A 127 5.60 -22.00 3.75
C THR A 127 6.75 -21.72 2.77
N ASN A 128 7.23 -20.48 2.72
CA ASN A 128 8.23 -19.94 1.79
C ASN A 128 7.84 -19.97 0.32
N ALA A 129 6.61 -20.36 -0.01
CA ALA A 129 6.19 -20.52 -1.38
C ALA A 129 6.04 -19.14 -2.03
N ASN A 130 6.59 -19.00 -3.23
CA ASN A 130 6.68 -17.74 -3.95
C ASN A 130 6.00 -17.89 -5.31
N TYR A 131 4.96 -17.09 -5.58
CA TYR A 131 4.10 -17.20 -6.74
C TYR A 131 4.07 -15.90 -7.56
N VAL A 132 3.89 -16.04 -8.87
CA VAL A 132 3.52 -14.96 -9.79
C VAL A 132 2.11 -15.20 -10.29
N LEU A 133 1.20 -14.27 -10.02
CA LEU A 133 -0.19 -14.32 -10.47
C LEU A 133 -0.44 -13.33 -11.60
N HIS A 134 -1.31 -13.72 -12.54
CA HIS A 134 -1.71 -12.91 -13.69
C HIS A 134 -3.05 -12.21 -13.41
N PRO A 135 -3.09 -10.87 -13.35
CA PRO A 135 -4.27 -10.13 -12.88
C PRO A 135 -5.47 -10.15 -13.82
N ASP A 136 -5.27 -10.49 -15.10
CA ASP A 136 -6.38 -10.60 -16.07
C ASP A 136 -6.92 -12.03 -16.26
N THR A 137 -6.12 -13.06 -15.99
CA THR A 137 -6.52 -14.46 -16.25
C THR A 137 -6.72 -15.27 -14.98
N GLY A 138 -6.24 -14.76 -13.83
CA GLY A 138 -6.21 -15.48 -12.56
C GLY A 138 -5.12 -16.56 -12.50
N GLY A 139 -4.37 -16.81 -13.58
CA GLY A 139 -3.37 -17.88 -13.60
C GLY A 139 -2.19 -17.63 -12.65
N ALA A 140 -1.61 -18.69 -12.10
CA ALA A 140 -0.49 -18.63 -11.17
C ALA A 140 0.71 -19.44 -11.68
N THR A 141 1.91 -19.10 -11.20
CA THR A 141 3.14 -19.86 -11.43
C THR A 141 3.98 -19.81 -10.17
N VAL A 142 4.39 -20.96 -9.65
CA VAL A 142 5.36 -21.06 -8.56
C VAL A 142 6.77 -20.84 -9.11
N VAL A 143 7.57 -20.06 -8.40
CA VAL A 143 8.97 -19.77 -8.73
C VAL A 143 9.89 -20.25 -7.61
N THR A 144 11.07 -19.66 -7.43
CA THR A 144 11.99 -20.06 -6.37
C THR A 144 11.43 -19.64 -5.00
N ASP A 145 11.32 -20.62 -4.09
CA ASP A 145 10.95 -20.41 -2.69
C ASP A 145 11.83 -19.36 -2.03
N LEU A 146 11.30 -18.72 -0.98
CA LEU A 146 12.03 -17.72 -0.23
C LEU A 146 13.16 -18.34 0.59
N PHE A 147 14.32 -17.67 0.60
CA PHE A 147 15.46 -18.09 1.41
C PHE A 147 16.43 -16.93 1.67
N TYR A 148 17.11 -16.94 2.81
CA TYR A 148 18.26 -16.07 3.07
C TYR A 148 19.51 -16.61 2.37
N GLY A 149 20.06 -15.82 1.46
CA GLY A 149 21.19 -16.23 0.62
C GLY A 149 22.56 -16.06 1.31
N PRO A 150 23.63 -16.60 0.70
CA PRO A 150 24.98 -16.50 1.25
C PRO A 150 25.43 -15.07 1.56
N GLY A 151 25.91 -14.86 2.78
CA GLY A 151 26.37 -13.56 3.26
C GLY A 151 25.28 -12.65 3.86
N ASP A 152 24.02 -13.08 3.89
CA ASP A 152 22.98 -12.41 4.68
C ASP A 152 23.19 -12.70 6.19
N PRO A 153 22.89 -11.75 7.10
CA PRO A 153 22.93 -12.01 8.54
C PRO A 153 22.10 -13.21 9.02
N ASN A 154 21.03 -13.56 8.30
CA ASN A 154 20.14 -14.67 8.60
C ASN A 154 20.33 -15.86 7.64
N GLU A 155 21.50 -15.99 7.01
CA GLU A 155 21.82 -17.09 6.10
C GLU A 155 21.47 -18.47 6.71
N ASN A 156 20.71 -19.28 5.98
CA ASN A 156 20.19 -20.60 6.36
C ASN A 156 19.09 -20.61 7.44
N GLU A 157 18.63 -19.47 7.93
CA GLU A 157 17.38 -19.41 8.70
C GLU A 157 16.18 -19.68 7.78
N ASP A 158 15.14 -20.31 8.33
CA ASP A 158 13.89 -20.57 7.63
C ASP A 158 13.04 -19.28 7.64
N PRO A 159 12.76 -18.65 6.49
CA PRO A 159 12.01 -17.41 6.47
C PRO A 159 10.56 -17.58 6.91
N ASN A 160 9.95 -16.49 7.38
CA ASN A 160 8.50 -16.42 7.59
C ASN A 160 7.94 -15.08 7.08
N VAL A 161 8.09 -14.86 5.77
CA VAL A 161 7.69 -13.62 5.08
C VAL A 161 6.22 -13.70 4.65
N VAL A 162 5.37 -12.99 5.37
CA VAL A 162 3.89 -13.08 5.23
C VAL A 162 3.21 -11.74 4.99
N HIS A 163 3.98 -10.66 4.87
CA HIS A 163 3.52 -9.39 4.33
C HIS A 163 4.55 -8.92 3.31
N ALA A 164 4.12 -8.38 2.18
CA ALA A 164 5.00 -7.97 1.10
C ALA A 164 4.43 -6.74 0.40
N SER A 165 5.31 -5.84 -0.05
CA SER A 165 4.89 -4.68 -0.84
C SER A 165 6.00 -4.11 -1.72
N TYR A 166 5.64 -3.67 -2.92
CA TYR A 166 6.53 -3.03 -3.87
C TYR A 166 6.61 -1.52 -3.66
N THR A 167 7.81 -0.98 -3.84
CA THR A 167 8.01 0.48 -3.97
C THR A 167 7.55 1.00 -5.33
N ASN A 168 7.30 2.31 -5.41
CA ASN A 168 6.90 3.02 -6.64
C ASN A 168 5.60 2.46 -7.26
N SER A 169 4.61 2.11 -6.43
CA SER A 169 3.32 1.55 -6.84
C SER A 169 2.40 2.57 -7.53
N PHE A 170 2.85 3.08 -8.69
CA PHE A 170 2.11 3.99 -9.56
C PHE A 170 2.26 3.60 -11.03
N ALA A 171 1.28 3.98 -11.86
CA ALA A 171 1.25 3.61 -13.27
C ALA A 171 2.45 4.16 -14.05
N GLY A 172 3.12 3.29 -14.82
CA GLY A 172 4.20 3.67 -15.72
C GLY A 172 5.57 3.83 -15.05
N THR A 173 5.73 3.44 -13.79
CA THR A 173 7.05 3.32 -13.16
C THR A 173 7.95 2.34 -13.93
N THR A 174 9.26 2.62 -13.96
CA THR A 174 10.25 1.77 -14.61
C THR A 174 11.13 1.00 -13.63
N SER A 175 10.95 1.22 -12.33
CA SER A 175 11.75 0.61 -11.27
C SER A 175 10.92 0.35 -10.03
N THR A 176 11.16 -0.79 -9.40
CA THR A 176 10.54 -1.17 -8.13
C THR A 176 11.49 -2.08 -7.37
N GLN A 177 11.32 -2.10 -6.05
CA GLN A 177 11.95 -3.03 -5.11
C GLN A 177 10.84 -3.65 -4.28
N LEU A 178 10.84 -4.97 -4.18
CA LEU A 178 9.96 -5.71 -3.28
C LEU A 178 10.55 -5.72 -1.88
N TYR A 179 9.74 -5.34 -0.92
CA TYR A 179 10.00 -5.51 0.50
C TYR A 179 9.08 -6.58 1.06
N GLY A 180 9.54 -7.26 2.10
CA GLY A 180 8.77 -8.22 2.87
C GLY A 180 8.97 -7.99 4.37
N VAL A 181 8.04 -8.50 5.15
CA VAL A 181 8.16 -8.56 6.62
C VAL A 181 8.28 -10.01 7.03
N ASP A 182 9.43 -10.36 7.59
CA ASP A 182 9.64 -11.65 8.22
C ASP A 182 9.15 -11.57 9.67
N THR A 183 8.01 -12.21 9.92
CA THR A 183 7.34 -12.22 11.23
C THR A 183 7.93 -13.23 12.20
N GLY A 184 8.79 -14.14 11.73
CA GLY A 184 9.56 -15.03 12.61
C GLY A 184 10.76 -14.33 13.25
N LEU A 185 11.28 -13.29 12.58
CA LEU A 185 12.49 -12.57 12.96
C LEU A 185 12.25 -11.09 13.33
N ASP A 186 11.04 -10.58 13.18
CA ASP A 186 10.66 -9.17 13.41
C ASP A 186 11.51 -8.17 12.61
N ILE A 187 11.76 -8.49 11.34
CA ILE A 187 12.60 -7.70 10.44
C ILE A 187 11.90 -7.32 9.15
N LEU A 188 12.29 -6.17 8.63
CA LEU A 188 12.07 -5.82 7.24
C LEU A 188 13.16 -6.47 6.37
N VAL A 189 12.75 -7.04 5.24
CA VAL A 189 13.64 -7.62 4.23
C VAL A 189 13.38 -7.01 2.86
N THR A 190 14.38 -7.04 2.00
CA THR A 190 14.20 -6.93 0.55
C THR A 190 14.09 -8.33 -0.04
N GLN A 191 13.32 -8.46 -1.11
CA GLN A 191 13.17 -9.73 -1.83
C GLN A 191 13.56 -9.58 -3.29
N ALA A 192 14.37 -10.52 -3.78
CA ALA A 192 14.78 -10.61 -5.17
C ALA A 192 13.67 -11.27 -6.02
N ASN A 193 12.49 -10.66 -6.09
CA ASN A 193 11.36 -11.03 -6.95
C ASN A 193 11.21 -12.56 -7.16
N SER A 194 11.33 -13.06 -8.40
CA SER A 194 11.21 -14.49 -8.69
C SER A 194 12.41 -15.36 -8.30
N ALA A 195 13.54 -14.76 -7.93
CA ALA A 195 14.71 -15.49 -7.45
C ALA A 195 14.59 -15.90 -5.98
N GLY A 196 13.62 -15.35 -5.24
CA GLY A 196 13.29 -15.74 -3.86
C GLY A 196 14.32 -15.33 -2.80
N THR A 197 15.52 -14.90 -3.19
CA THR A 197 16.56 -14.50 -2.24
C THR A 197 16.13 -13.28 -1.43
N LEU A 198 16.24 -13.39 -0.12
CA LEU A 198 15.97 -12.33 0.84
C LEU A 198 17.27 -11.60 1.23
N GLY A 199 17.16 -10.30 1.47
CA GLY A 199 18.22 -9.47 2.02
C GLY A 199 17.72 -8.68 3.23
N THR A 200 18.30 -8.92 4.39
CA THR A 200 17.93 -8.29 5.66
C THR A 200 18.17 -6.78 5.62
N VAL A 201 17.14 -5.98 5.93
CA VAL A 201 17.22 -4.52 6.04
C VAL A 201 17.49 -4.11 7.49
N GLY A 202 16.64 -4.57 8.40
CA GLY A 202 16.77 -4.26 9.83
C GLY A 202 15.52 -4.60 10.62
N SER A 203 15.64 -4.51 11.95
CA SER A 203 14.53 -4.81 12.86
C SER A 203 13.43 -3.76 12.80
N ILE A 204 12.19 -4.24 12.87
CA ILE A 204 10.98 -3.41 12.98
C ILE A 204 10.90 -2.76 14.37
N GLY A 205 11.47 -3.39 15.39
CA GLY A 205 11.52 -2.85 16.75
C GLY A 205 10.25 -3.12 17.59
N THR A 206 9.36 -3.96 17.09
CA THR A 206 8.22 -4.55 17.81
C THR A 206 8.00 -5.98 17.34
N ASP A 207 7.32 -6.79 18.15
CA ASP A 207 6.84 -8.13 17.79
C ASP A 207 5.77 -8.01 16.71
N VAL A 208 6.03 -8.60 15.53
CA VAL A 208 5.13 -8.53 14.38
C VAL A 208 4.44 -9.87 14.19
N THR A 209 3.12 -9.84 14.13
CA THR A 209 2.31 -11.03 13.94
C THR A 209 1.98 -11.26 12.47
N ALA A 210 1.61 -12.51 12.14
CA ALA A 210 1.14 -12.86 10.81
C ALA A 210 -0.27 -12.32 10.50
N THR A 211 -0.98 -11.77 11.49
CA THR A 211 -2.26 -11.08 11.33
C THR A 211 -2.02 -9.57 11.17
N GLY A 212 -2.28 -9.03 9.98
CA GLY A 212 -2.02 -7.63 9.73
C GLY A 212 -1.96 -7.29 8.24
N GLY A 213 -1.05 -6.41 7.90
CA GLY A 213 -0.70 -6.11 6.51
C GLY A 213 0.44 -5.10 6.45
N PHE A 214 1.18 -5.09 5.35
CA PHE A 214 2.22 -4.11 5.06
C PHE A 214 2.03 -3.62 3.63
N ASP A 215 2.04 -2.30 3.44
CA ASP A 215 1.96 -1.73 2.10
C ASP A 215 2.74 -0.39 2.01
N ILE A 216 3.33 -0.14 0.86
CA ILE A 216 4.16 1.03 0.57
C ILE A 216 3.37 1.96 -0.35
N SER A 217 3.11 3.17 0.13
CA SER A 217 2.42 4.17 -0.67
C SER A 217 3.16 4.45 -1.98
N GLY A 218 2.49 4.24 -3.11
CA GLY A 218 2.96 4.68 -4.41
C GLY A 218 3.06 6.22 -4.55
N SER A 219 2.36 6.97 -3.69
CA SER A 219 2.36 8.44 -3.73
C SER A 219 3.48 9.06 -2.90
N THR A 220 3.75 8.52 -1.72
CA THR A 220 4.68 9.13 -0.74
C THR A 220 5.93 8.29 -0.51
N GLY A 221 5.90 7.00 -0.86
CA GLY A 221 6.95 6.03 -0.54
C GLY A 221 6.99 5.63 0.93
N VAL A 222 6.01 6.06 1.74
CA VAL A 222 5.90 5.66 3.15
C VAL A 222 5.45 4.21 3.21
N GLY A 223 6.21 3.38 3.94
CA GLY A 223 5.76 2.05 4.34
C GLY A 223 4.77 2.17 5.50
N TYR A 224 3.59 1.60 5.34
CA TYR A 224 2.57 1.48 6.36
C TYR A 224 2.39 0.03 6.78
N MET A 225 2.06 -0.19 8.04
CA MET A 225 1.83 -1.54 8.56
C MET A 225 0.69 -1.54 9.57
N ALA A 226 -0.17 -2.55 9.48
CA ALA A 226 -1.11 -2.93 10.51
C ALA A 226 -0.59 -4.20 11.20
N ILE A 227 -0.55 -4.21 12.53
CA ILE A 227 -0.10 -5.36 13.33
C ILE A 227 -1.16 -5.65 14.38
N GLU A 228 -1.60 -6.91 14.51
CA GLU A 228 -2.33 -7.35 15.69
C GLU A 228 -1.41 -7.35 16.92
N ASP A 229 -1.73 -6.51 17.91
CA ASP A 229 -1.05 -6.48 19.19
C ASP A 229 -1.47 -7.71 20.03
N ALA A 230 -0.51 -8.60 20.29
CA ALA A 230 -0.78 -9.87 20.97
C ALA A 230 -1.28 -9.73 22.42
N ALA A 231 -1.04 -8.59 23.08
CA ALA A 231 -1.49 -8.35 24.45
C ALA A 231 -2.94 -7.89 24.53
N THR A 232 -3.42 -7.22 23.48
CA THR A 232 -4.75 -6.60 23.44
C THR A 232 -5.71 -7.24 22.45
N SER A 233 -5.20 -7.99 21.46
CA SER A 233 -5.96 -8.59 20.36
C SER A 233 -6.70 -7.56 19.49
N PHE A 234 -6.09 -6.38 19.30
CA PHE A 234 -6.54 -5.36 18.35
C PHE A 234 -5.40 -4.95 17.43
N SER A 235 -5.70 -4.38 16.27
CA SER A 235 -4.68 -3.89 15.36
C SER A 235 -4.21 -2.47 15.67
N THR A 236 -2.90 -2.27 15.60
CA THR A 236 -2.23 -0.98 15.67
C THR A 236 -1.62 -0.63 14.32
N PHE A 237 -1.52 0.67 14.02
CA PHE A 237 -1.05 1.21 12.76
C PHE A 237 0.32 1.87 12.94
N TRP A 238 1.22 1.64 11.98
CA TRP A 238 2.63 2.01 12.05
C TRP A 238 3.12 2.58 10.71
N THR A 239 4.14 3.43 10.77
CA THR A 239 5.02 3.66 9.62
C THR A 239 6.28 2.79 9.74
N VAL A 240 6.88 2.41 8.61
CA VAL A 240 8.14 1.67 8.54
C VAL A 240 9.14 2.45 7.68
N ASP A 241 10.34 2.68 8.21
CA ASP A 241 11.45 3.24 7.45
C ASP A 241 12.09 2.15 6.58
N LEU A 242 11.98 2.27 5.26
CA LEU A 242 12.44 1.26 4.31
C LEU A 242 13.97 1.14 4.18
N THR A 243 14.73 2.06 4.79
CA THR A 243 16.20 2.03 4.77
C THR A 243 16.75 1.31 5.99
N THR A 244 16.08 1.45 7.13
CA THR A 244 16.54 0.94 8.43
C THR A 244 15.70 -0.22 8.96
N GLY A 245 14.50 -0.44 8.41
CA GLY A 245 13.50 -1.37 8.90
C GLY A 245 12.68 -0.86 10.08
N THR A 246 13.05 0.27 10.70
CA THR A 246 12.46 0.70 11.98
C THR A 246 11.00 1.11 11.84
N GLY A 247 10.14 0.50 12.66
CA GLY A 247 8.74 0.85 12.81
C GLY A 247 8.54 2.02 13.78
N THR A 248 7.53 2.86 13.52
CA THR A 248 7.05 3.90 14.43
C THR A 248 5.53 3.85 14.53
N GLY A 249 5.01 3.66 15.75
CA GLY A 249 3.58 3.54 16.00
C GLY A 249 2.85 4.87 15.82
N ILE A 250 1.71 4.82 15.13
CA ILE A 250 0.80 5.94 14.91
C ILE A 250 -0.36 5.87 15.91
N GLY A 251 -0.99 4.71 16.04
CA GLY A 251 -2.12 4.52 16.96
C GLY A 251 -2.94 3.28 16.66
N GLU A 252 -4.01 3.09 17.42
CA GLU A 252 -4.96 1.99 17.26
C GLU A 252 -5.83 2.16 16.00
N ILE A 253 -6.18 1.05 15.34
CA ILE A 253 -7.10 1.02 14.19
C ILE A 253 -8.53 0.76 14.69
N GLY A 254 -9.47 1.61 14.27
CA GLY A 254 -10.90 1.33 14.36
C GLY A 254 -11.49 1.06 15.75
N SER A 255 -10.80 1.44 16.83
CA SER A 255 -11.25 1.25 18.22
C SER A 255 -11.47 -0.21 18.61
N GLY A 256 -10.50 -1.09 18.32
CA GLY A 256 -10.45 -2.45 18.88
C GLY A 256 -10.72 -3.55 17.87
N ILE A 257 -10.52 -3.28 16.58
CA ILE A 257 -10.73 -4.27 15.51
C ILE A 257 -9.42 -4.95 15.12
N VAL A 258 -9.51 -6.16 14.58
CA VAL A 258 -8.38 -6.89 13.99
C VAL A 258 -8.41 -6.72 12.48
N ILE A 259 -7.29 -6.33 11.89
CA ILE A 259 -7.05 -6.23 10.45
C ILE A 259 -6.23 -7.45 10.01
N THR A 260 -6.71 -8.15 8.98
CA THR A 260 -6.12 -9.39 8.44
C THR A 260 -5.48 -9.21 7.08
N ALA A 261 -5.76 -8.10 6.39
CA ALA A 261 -5.09 -7.68 5.16
C ALA A 261 -5.23 -6.15 5.02
N MET A 262 -4.27 -5.49 4.35
CA MET A 262 -4.24 -4.04 4.20
C MET A 262 -3.70 -3.63 2.84
N ALA A 263 -4.22 -2.52 2.28
CA ALA A 263 -3.66 -1.85 1.11
C ALA A 263 -3.90 -0.33 1.19
N VAL A 264 -2.90 0.46 0.80
CA VAL A 264 -2.92 1.90 0.71
C VAL A 264 -3.50 2.29 -0.64
N SER A 265 -4.52 3.14 -0.63
CA SER A 265 -5.15 3.57 -1.86
C SER A 265 -4.17 4.40 -2.69
N PRO A 266 -4.03 4.11 -4.00
CA PRO A 266 -3.30 5.01 -4.88
C PRO A 266 -4.03 6.35 -4.88
N VAL A 267 -3.28 7.45 -4.79
CA VAL A 267 -3.87 8.79 -4.93
C VAL A 267 -4.58 8.83 -6.29
N PRO A 268 -5.87 9.19 -6.34
CA PRO A 268 -6.52 9.44 -7.61
C PRO A 268 -5.67 10.47 -8.33
N GLU A 269 -5.12 10.12 -9.49
CA GLU A 269 -4.38 11.06 -10.32
C GLU A 269 -5.15 12.38 -10.29
N PRO A 270 -4.58 13.49 -9.77
CA PRO A 270 -5.27 14.76 -9.89
C PRO A 270 -5.57 14.87 -11.37
N ALA A 271 -6.85 15.04 -11.70
CA ALA A 271 -7.29 15.20 -13.08
C ALA A 271 -6.59 16.44 -13.64
N THR A 272 -5.35 16.27 -14.10
CA THR A 272 -4.46 17.28 -14.63
C THR A 272 -5.01 17.81 -15.96
N SER A 273 -6.09 17.20 -16.46
CA SER A 273 -6.92 17.67 -17.55
C SER A 273 -7.86 18.83 -17.20
N LEU A 274 -8.17 19.14 -15.93
CA LEU A 274 -9.10 20.24 -15.59
C LEU A 274 -8.41 21.55 -15.17
N LEU A 275 -7.24 21.48 -14.50
CA LEU A 275 -6.48 22.69 -14.15
C LEU A 275 -5.68 23.27 -15.33
N ALA A 276 -5.24 22.44 -16.29
CA ALA A 276 -4.60 22.92 -17.51
C ALA A 276 -5.59 23.68 -18.42
N VAL A 277 -6.87 23.31 -18.43
CA VAL A 277 -7.92 24.02 -19.20
C VAL A 277 -8.31 25.35 -18.53
N ALA A 278 -8.30 25.43 -17.20
CA ALA A 278 -8.53 26.68 -16.48
C ALA A 278 -7.40 27.72 -16.72
N ALA A 279 -6.14 27.27 -16.80
CA ALA A 279 -5.00 28.14 -17.07
C ALA A 279 -5.00 28.68 -18.52
N ILE A 280 -5.39 27.86 -19.51
CA ILE A 280 -5.45 28.29 -20.92
C ILE A 280 -6.68 29.19 -21.17
N GLY A 281 -7.81 28.94 -20.49
CA GLY A 281 -9.01 29.77 -20.58
C GLY A 281 -8.81 31.19 -20.06
N ALA A 282 -8.07 31.36 -18.96
CA ALA A 282 -7.75 32.68 -18.39
C ALA A 282 -6.85 33.53 -19.31
N VAL A 283 -5.87 32.91 -19.98
CA VAL A 283 -4.98 33.62 -20.92
C VAL A 283 -5.72 34.02 -22.21
N GLY A 284 -6.68 33.21 -22.67
CA GLY A 284 -7.53 33.53 -23.82
C GLY A 284 -8.47 34.72 -23.58
N ALA A 285 -9.05 34.82 -22.38
CA ALA A 285 -9.94 35.91 -22.00
C ALA A 285 -9.21 37.27 -21.89
N VAL A 286 -8.00 37.29 -21.35
CA VAL A 286 -7.18 38.51 -21.20
C VAL A 286 -6.67 39.05 -22.56
N ARG A 287 -6.48 38.19 -23.57
CA ARG A 287 -6.10 38.65 -24.93
C ARG A 287 -7.26 39.25 -25.72
N ARG A 288 -8.51 38.88 -25.44
CA ARG A 288 -9.68 39.38 -26.18
C ARG A 288 -10.11 40.78 -25.74
N THR A 289 -9.91 41.13 -24.47
CA THR A 289 -10.23 42.46 -23.93
C THR A 289 -9.26 43.55 -24.36
N ARG A 290 -8.04 43.21 -24.82
CA ARG A 290 -7.04 44.18 -25.31
C ARG A 290 -7.12 44.52 -26.79
N ARG A 291 -7.99 43.87 -27.59
CA ARG A 291 -8.19 44.20 -29.02
C ARG A 291 -9.39 45.13 -29.27
N ASN A 292 -10.17 45.42 -28.23
CA ASN A 292 -11.38 46.26 -28.32
C ASN A 292 -11.27 47.54 -27.48
N ALA A 293 -10.06 48.02 -27.21
CA ALA A 293 -9.77 49.31 -26.58
C ALA A 293 -8.86 50.13 -27.47
#